data_AF-A0A3P6RTS7-F1
#
_entry.id   AF-A0A3P6RTS7-F1
#
_cell.length_a   1.000
_cell.length_b   1.000
_cell.length_c   1.000
_cell.angle_alpha   90.00
_cell.angle_beta   90.00
_cell.angle_gamma   90.00
#
_symmetry.space_group_name_H-M   'P 1'
#
loop_
_entity.id
_entity.type
_entity.pdbx_description
1 polymer ?
#
loop_
_entity_poly.entity_id
_entity_poly.type
_entity_poly.pdbx_seq_one_letter_code
_entity_poly.pdbx_strand_id
1 'polypeptide(L)' 'MLSSKEIAKQFYETFASKPGAVPCGKVGLPSDIASVIAFLADRSQSSYIVGQTIVADGGTSIVLASNADSAVTAAK' A
#
# COMPACT_ATOMS: atom_id res chain seq x y z
N MET A 1 -2.61 -27.64 11.32
CA MET A 1 -1.55 -26.79 10.74
C MET A 1 -2.22 -25.96 9.66
N LEU A 2 -2.10 -24.62 9.70
CA LEU A 2 -2.71 -23.77 8.67
C LEU A 2 -2.07 -24.07 7.31
N SER A 3 -2.87 -24.06 6.24
CA SER A 3 -2.37 -24.14 4.88
C SER A 3 -1.62 -22.86 4.51
N SER A 4 -0.69 -22.96 3.56
CA SER A 4 0.08 -21.79 3.10
C SER A 4 -0.80 -20.65 2.57
N LYS A 5 -1.98 -20.97 2.03
CA LYS A 5 -2.96 -19.97 1.55
C LYS A 5 -3.61 -19.21 2.70
N GLU A 6 -3.94 -19.91 3.79
CA GLU A 6 -4.54 -19.28 4.97
C GLU A 6 -3.52 -18.39 5.69
N ILE A 7 -2.26 -18.81 5.75
CA ILE A 7 -1.17 -17.97 6.30
C ILE A 7 -1.02 -16.68 5.50
N ALA A 8 -1.01 -16.76 4.16
CA ALA A 8 -0.92 -15.59 3.31
C ALA A 8 -2.14 -14.66 3.45
N LYS A 9 -3.35 -15.22 3.51
CA LYS A 9 -4.59 -14.45 3.73
C LYS A 9 -4.56 -13.69 5.05
N GLN A 10 -4.21 -14.39 6.13
CA GLN A 10 -4.11 -13.80 7.46
C GLN A 10 -3.07 -12.68 7.51
N PHE A 11 -1.92 -12.88 6.84
CA PHE A 11 -0.89 -11.86 6.72
C PHE A 11 -1.43 -10.60 6.02
N TYR A 12 -2.11 -10.75 4.87
CA TYR A 12 -2.64 -9.60 4.14
C TYR A 12 -3.74 -8.86 4.91
N GLU A 13 -4.64 -9.58 5.56
CA GLU A 13 -5.69 -8.99 6.40
C GLU A 13 -5.09 -8.19 7.56
N THR A 14 -4.05 -8.72 8.19
CA THR A 14 -3.36 -8.05 9.32
C THR A 14 -2.66 -6.76 8.89
N PHE A 15 -2.05 -6.72 7.70
CA PHE A 15 -1.42 -5.49 7.20
C PHE A 15 -2.45 -4.46 6.74
N ALA A 16 -3.50 -4.90 6.05
CA ALA A 16 -4.60 -4.04 5.62
C ALA A 16 -5.33 -3.40 6.82
N SER A 17 -5.47 -4.11 7.94
CA SER A 17 -6.15 -3.59 9.13
C SER A 17 -5.30 -2.61 9.95
N LYS A 18 -4.05 -2.35 9.59
CA LYS A 18 -3.13 -1.46 10.31
C LYS A 18 -2.91 -0.18 9.50
N PRO A 19 -3.60 0.93 9.83
CA PRO A 19 -3.42 2.21 9.14
C PRO A 19 -1.98 2.72 9.18
N GLY A 20 -1.25 2.36 10.24
CA GLY A 20 0.17 2.68 10.40
C GLY A 20 1.13 1.83 9.57
N ALA A 21 0.65 0.79 8.90
CA ALA A 21 1.42 0.00 7.95
C ALA A 21 0.97 0.29 6.52
N VAL A 22 -0.34 0.27 6.26
CA VAL A 22 -0.92 0.55 4.94
C VAL A 22 -2.09 1.53 5.10
N PRO A 23 -1.85 2.84 4.99
CA PRO A 23 -2.88 3.87 5.21
C PRO A 23 -4.14 3.71 4.36
N CYS A 24 -4.02 3.21 3.13
CA CYS A 24 -5.18 2.96 2.27
C CYS A 24 -6.06 1.78 2.72
N GLY A 25 -5.65 1.02 3.75
CA GLY A 25 -6.43 -0.07 4.33
C GLY A 25 -6.55 -1.31 3.44
N LYS A 26 -5.76 -1.39 2.38
CA LYS A 26 -5.80 -2.48 1.39
C LYS A 26 -4.38 -2.86 0.97
N VAL A 27 -4.05 -4.15 1.03
CA VAL A 27 -2.81 -4.66 0.43
C VAL A 27 -2.88 -4.54 -1.09
N GLY A 28 -1.85 -3.95 -1.69
CA GLY A 28 -1.75 -3.79 -3.14
C GLY A 28 -1.75 -5.13 -3.87
N LEU A 29 -2.48 -5.18 -4.98
CA LEU A 29 -2.51 -6.31 -5.91
C LEU A 29 -1.69 -5.98 -7.16
N PRO A 30 -1.22 -6.98 -7.92
CA PRO A 30 -0.54 -6.75 -9.19
C PRO A 30 -1.35 -5.87 -10.16
N SER A 31 -2.69 -5.96 -10.13
CA SER A 31 -3.59 -5.12 -10.93
C SER A 31 -3.51 -3.63 -10.58
N ASP A 32 -3.25 -3.29 -9.32
CA ASP A 32 -3.12 -1.90 -8.89
C ASP A 32 -1.89 -1.26 -9.54
N ILE A 33 -0.77 -2.00 -9.61
CA ILE A 33 0.46 -1.54 -10.28
C ILE A 33 0.30 -1.54 -11.80
N ALA A 34 -0.33 -2.57 -12.38
CA ALA A 34 -0.60 -2.63 -13.81
C ALA A 34 -1.41 -1.42 -14.29
N SER A 35 -2.36 -0.94 -13.48
CA SER A 35 -3.16 0.25 -13.79
C SER A 35 -2.31 1.53 -13.83
N VAL A 36 -1.37 1.68 -12.90
CA VAL A 36 -0.40 2.81 -12.90
C VAL A 36 0.49 2.74 -14.14
N ILE A 37 0.99 1.56 -14.50
CA ILE A 37 1.80 1.36 -15.70
C ILE A 37 1.00 1.72 -16.96
N ALA A 38 -0.25 1.26 -17.06
CA ALA A 38 -1.11 1.56 -18.20
C ALA A 38 -1.35 3.07 -18.36
N PHE A 39 -1.58 3.78 -17.25
CA PHE A 39 -1.70 5.24 -17.25
C PHE A 39 -0.40 5.94 -17.73
N LEU A 40 0.76 5.49 -17.26
CA LEU A 40 2.06 6.06 -17.65
C LEU A 40 2.45 5.72 -19.10
N ALA A 41 1.96 4.61 -19.64
CA ALA A 41 2.15 4.24 -21.04
C ALA A 41 1.29 5.08 -21.99
N ASP A 42 0.13 5.57 -21.52
CA ASP A 42 -0.74 6.45 -22.30
C ASP A 42 -0.23 7.90 -22.30
N ARG A 43 0.45 8.27 -23.39
CA ARG A 43 1.00 9.62 -23.57
C ARG A 43 -0.07 10.71 -23.66
N SER A 44 -1.32 10.39 -24.02
CA SER A 44 -2.40 11.37 -23.99
C SER A 44 -2.77 11.79 -22.56
N GLN A 45 -2.58 10.90 -21.59
CA GLN A 45 -2.90 11.12 -20.18
C GLN A 45 -1.70 11.54 -19.33
N SER A 46 -0.48 11.17 -19.73
CA SER A 46 0.73 11.32 -18.89
C SER A 46 1.92 12.01 -19.59
N SER A 47 1.69 12.73 -20.70
CA SER A 47 2.76 13.32 -21.53
C SER A 47 3.84 14.11 -20.76
N TYR A 48 3.49 14.76 -19.66
CA TYR A 48 4.41 15.60 -18.90
C TYR A 48 5.16 14.86 -17.76
N ILE A 49 4.79 13.61 -17.48
CA ILE A 49 5.47 12.80 -16.46
C ILE A 49 6.64 12.10 -17.15
N VAL A 50 7.83 12.67 -17.00
CA VAL A 50 9.07 12.16 -17.60
C VAL A 50 10.21 12.19 -16.57
N GLY A 51 10.98 11.11 -16.50
CA GLY A 51 12.13 10.99 -15.59
C GLY A 51 11.75 10.92 -14.10
N GLN A 52 10.49 10.61 -13.78
CA GLN A 52 9.99 10.53 -12.41
C GLN A 52 9.88 9.10 -11.93
N THR A 53 10.07 8.90 -10.63
CA THR A 53 9.73 7.65 -9.93
C THR A 53 8.38 7.82 -9.25
N ILE A 54 7.39 7.02 -9.65
CA ILE A 54 6.04 7.06 -9.05
C ILE A 54 5.94 5.97 -7.99
N VAL A 55 5.66 6.36 -6.75
CA VAL A 55 5.45 5.44 -5.62
C VAL A 55 3.97 5.08 -5.54
N ALA A 56 3.67 3.79 -5.63
CA ALA A 56 2.31 3.24 -5.54
C ALA A 56 2.26 2.14 -4.46
N ASP A 57 2.23 2.54 -3.19
CA ASP A 57 2.42 1.64 -2.04
C ASP A 57 1.33 1.77 -0.96
N GLY A 58 0.19 2.38 -1.29
CA GLY A 58 -0.90 2.60 -0.35
C GLY A 58 -0.61 3.62 0.77
N GLY A 59 0.46 4.41 0.64
CA GLY A 59 0.87 5.41 1.61
C GLY A 59 1.89 4.90 2.64
N THR A 60 2.39 3.68 2.48
CA THR A 60 3.33 3.05 3.42
C THR A 60 4.58 3.91 3.63
N SER A 61 5.18 4.44 2.56
CA SER A 61 6.44 5.20 2.60
C SER A 61 6.34 6.55 3.30
N ILE A 62 5.14 7.09 3.48
CA ILE A 62 4.92 8.40 4.14
C ILE A 62 4.54 8.26 5.62
N VAL A 63 4.40 7.04 6.13
CA VAL A 63 4.15 6.81 7.55
C VAL A 63 5.47 6.90 8.33
N LEU A 64 5.53 7.85 9.26
CA LEU A 64 6.57 7.90 10.28
C LEU A 64 6.35 6.78 11.30
N ALA A 65 7.42 6.08 11.69
CA ALA A 65 7.37 4.96 12.63
C ALA A 65 6.68 5.30 13.98
N SER A 66 6.70 6.57 14.41
CA SER A 66 6.01 7.03 15.62
C SER A 66 4.48 7.05 15.51
N ASN A 67 3.93 7.09 14.30
CA ASN A 67 2.48 7.15 14.03
C ASN A 67 1.92 5.79 13.59
N ALA A 68 2.74 4.74 13.59
CA ALA A 68 2.34 3.42 13.13
C ALA A 68 1.32 2.74 14.07
N ASP A 69 1.19 3.25 15.30
CA ASP A 69 0.28 2.70 16.32
C ASP A 69 -0.39 3.83 17.12
N SER A 70 -1.46 4.43 16.57
CA SER A 70 -2.34 5.33 17.35
C SER A 70 -3.04 4.61 18.51
N ALA A 71 -2.94 3.27 18.60
CA ALA A 71 -3.48 2.48 19.70
C ALA A 71 -2.65 2.60 21.00
N VAL A 72 -1.38 3.01 20.95
CA VAL A 72 -0.52 3.12 22.15
C VAL A 72 -0.63 4.48 22.84
N THR A 73 -1.09 5.53 22.14
CA THR A 73 -1.13 6.90 22.70
C THR A 73 -2.45 7.27 23.35
N ALA A 74 -3.53 6.50 23.15
CA ALA A 74 -4.85 6.76 23.76
C ALA A 74 -5.03 6.15 25.17
N ALA A 75 -4.00 5.49 25.72
CA ALA A 75 -4.02 4.84 27.03
C ALA A 75 -3.11 5.54 28.07
N LYS A 76 -2.93 6.86 27.95
CA LYS A 76 -2.41 7.72 29.02
C LYS A 76 -3.40 8.80 29.38
#